data_AF-A0A4D7CBV0-F1
#
_entry.id   AF-A0A4D7CBV0-F1
#
_cell.length_a   1.000
_cell.length_b   1.000
_cell.length_c   1.000
_cell.angle_alpha   90.00
_cell.angle_beta   90.00
_cell.angle_gamma   90.00
#
_symmetry.space_group_name_H-M   'P 1'
#
loop_
_entity.id
_entity.type
_entity.pdbx_description
1 polymer ?
#
loop_
_entity_poly.entity_id
_entity_poly.type
_entity_poly.pdbx_seq_one_letter_code
_entity_poly.pdbx_strand_id
1 'polypeptide(L)'
;MDAARSQPALALTMFAASALLAILAGMMLSPRLRRLSRSKYRMKFLCRYENVICYYQPVMDMLANEIIGCEVLVRIRDGHNILYPDQILKDISEQGMTWALDSIVSKKALRELNERISPNKPFRVAFNFFPEDVKYDLLSRHFDMQLSKCSKNFCVGIKVTEHSL
;
A
#
# COMPACT_ATOMS: atom_id res chain seq x y z
N MET A 1 8.92 65.65 -22.54
CA MET A 1 8.79 64.58 -23.57
C MET A 1 8.93 63.22 -22.88
N ASP A 2 8.24 63.01 -21.76
CA ASP A 2 8.57 61.94 -20.79
C ASP A 2 7.46 60.89 -20.63
N ALA A 3 6.28 61.13 -21.20
CA ALA A 3 5.13 60.24 -21.08
C ALA A 3 5.23 58.95 -21.93
N ALA A 4 6.04 58.95 -22.99
CA ALA A 4 6.17 57.80 -23.89
C ALA A 4 7.20 56.75 -23.40
N ARG A 5 8.18 57.17 -22.59
CA ARG A 5 9.26 56.30 -22.09
C ARG A 5 8.85 55.50 -20.85
N SER A 6 7.83 55.95 -20.13
CA SER A 6 7.31 55.31 -18.91
C SER A 6 6.34 54.15 -19.18
N GLN A 7 5.66 54.13 -20.33
CA GLN A 7 4.72 53.07 -20.70
C GLN A 7 5.32 51.65 -20.77
N PRO A 8 6.47 51.41 -21.44
CA PRO A 8 7.07 50.08 -21.47
C PRO A 8 7.61 49.64 -20.11
N ALA A 9 8.10 50.58 -19.29
CA ALA A 9 8.58 50.30 -17.94
C ALA A 9 7.41 49.87 -17.02
N LEU A 10 6.26 50.54 -17.13
CA LEU A 10 5.05 50.19 -16.38
C LEU A 10 4.49 48.82 -16.79
N ALA A 11 4.50 48.52 -18.10
CA ALA A 11 4.07 47.20 -18.57
C ALA A 11 4.98 46.08 -18.05
N LEU A 12 6.31 46.31 -18.03
CA LEU A 12 7.28 45.35 -17.52
C LEU A 12 7.12 45.10 -16.01
N THR A 13 6.90 46.15 -15.22
CA THR A 13 6.68 46.01 -13.78
C THR A 13 5.37 45.29 -13.47
N MET A 14 4.30 45.56 -14.20
CA MET A 14 3.03 44.84 -14.07
C MET A 14 3.18 43.35 -14.42
N PHE A 15 3.93 43.02 -15.48
CA PHE A 15 4.21 41.64 -15.86
C PHE A 15 5.02 40.92 -14.77
N ALA A 16 6.09 41.55 -14.27
CA ALA A 16 6.91 40.99 -13.20
C ALA A 16 6.10 40.77 -11.90
N ALA A 17 5.26 41.73 -11.53
CA ALA A 17 4.37 41.60 -10.37
C ALA A 17 3.35 40.46 -10.53
N SER A 18 2.78 40.30 -11.73
CA SER A 18 1.84 39.22 -12.05
C SER A 18 2.52 37.85 -12.01
N ALA A 19 3.73 37.75 -12.55
CA ALA A 19 4.52 36.51 -12.50
C ALA A 19 4.88 36.14 -11.05
N LEU A 20 5.27 37.12 -10.23
CA LEU A 20 5.56 36.91 -8.82
C LEU A 20 4.33 36.42 -8.04
N LEU A 21 3.16 37.04 -8.27
CA LEU A 21 1.90 36.61 -7.69
C LEU A 21 1.53 35.18 -8.11
N ALA A 22 1.72 34.81 -9.37
CA ALA A 22 1.46 33.47 -9.86
C ALA A 22 2.38 32.42 -9.20
N ILE A 23 3.67 32.74 -9.02
CA ILE A 23 4.63 31.86 -8.34
C ILE A 23 4.24 31.68 -6.88
N LEU A 24 3.93 32.77 -6.15
CA LEU A 24 3.52 32.71 -4.75
C LEU A 24 2.21 31.94 -4.55
N ALA A 25 1.22 32.19 -5.41
CA ALA A 25 -0.03 31.44 -5.43
C ALA A 25 0.21 29.95 -5.72
N GLY A 26 1.08 29.64 -6.69
CA GLY A 26 1.49 28.26 -7.00
C GLY A 26 2.19 27.58 -5.83
N MET A 27 3.09 28.26 -5.12
CA MET A 27 3.78 27.73 -3.95
C MET A 27 2.83 27.49 -2.76
N MET A 28 1.82 28.33 -2.55
CA MET A 28 0.80 28.12 -1.50
C MET A 28 -0.22 27.04 -1.87
N LEU A 29 -0.64 27.00 -3.13
CA LEU A 29 -1.70 26.10 -3.59
C LEU A 29 -1.16 24.69 -3.89
N SER A 30 0.09 24.55 -4.34
CA SER A 30 0.69 23.26 -4.69
C SER A 30 0.74 22.24 -3.53
N PRO A 31 1.14 22.56 -2.28
CA PRO A 31 1.07 21.60 -1.18
C PRO A 31 -0.37 21.26 -0.81
N ARG A 32 -1.32 22.19 -0.95
CA ARG A 32 -2.76 21.94 -0.68
C ARG A 32 -3.38 21.04 -1.74
N LEU A 33 -3.11 21.30 -3.02
CA LEU A 33 -3.55 20.47 -4.13
C LEU A 33 -2.87 19.11 -4.13
N ARG A 34 -1.58 19.01 -3.77
CA ARG A 34 -0.91 17.73 -3.56
C ARG A 34 -1.50 16.96 -2.37
N ARG A 35 -1.91 17.65 -1.29
CA ARG A 35 -2.63 17.04 -0.16
C ARG A 35 -4.03 16.55 -0.56
N LEU A 36 -4.71 17.28 -1.44
CA LEU A 36 -6.00 16.91 -2.04
C LEU A 36 -5.88 15.92 -3.22
N SER A 37 -4.69 15.68 -3.77
CA SER A 37 -4.43 14.66 -4.81
C SER A 37 -3.90 13.36 -4.20
N ARG A 38 -3.29 13.43 -2.99
CA ARG A 38 -3.12 12.28 -2.09
C ARG A 38 -4.46 11.68 -1.61
N SER A 39 -5.55 12.41 -1.83
CA SER A 39 -6.90 12.25 -1.30
C SER A 39 -7.63 11.01 -1.80
N LYS A 40 -8.12 10.20 -0.85
CA LYS A 40 -9.27 9.26 -0.89
C LYS A 40 -9.43 8.23 -2.01
N TYR A 41 -8.69 8.30 -3.10
CA TYR A 41 -8.79 7.38 -4.24
C TYR A 41 -7.43 6.90 -4.71
N ARG A 42 -6.34 7.45 -4.16
CA ARG A 42 -4.98 7.00 -4.45
C ARG A 42 -4.85 5.49 -4.25
N MET A 43 -5.46 4.97 -3.19
CA MET A 43 -5.38 3.56 -2.88
C MET A 43 -6.08 2.68 -3.92
N LYS A 44 -7.19 3.13 -4.52
CA LYS A 44 -7.84 2.42 -5.65
C LYS A 44 -6.89 2.18 -6.82
N PHE A 45 -5.93 3.07 -7.04
CA PHE A 45 -4.91 2.90 -8.08
C PHE A 45 -3.72 2.06 -7.60
N LEU A 46 -3.27 2.28 -6.36
CA LEU A 46 -2.08 1.63 -5.83
C LEU A 46 -2.31 0.19 -5.34
N CYS A 47 -3.51 -0.16 -4.89
CA CYS A 47 -3.85 -1.50 -4.39
C CYS A 47 -4.06 -2.47 -5.55
N ARG A 48 -2.97 -2.73 -6.28
CA ARG A 48 -2.90 -3.65 -7.40
C ARG A 48 -1.77 -4.64 -7.18
N TYR A 49 -1.87 -5.76 -7.88
CA TYR A 49 -0.98 -6.88 -7.73
C TYR A 49 0.52 -6.53 -7.89
N GLU A 50 0.82 -5.68 -8.86
CA GLU A 50 2.15 -5.18 -9.22
C GLU A 50 2.77 -4.26 -8.16
N ASN A 51 1.94 -3.53 -7.41
CA ASN A 51 2.38 -2.54 -6.44
C ASN A 51 2.42 -3.11 -5.02
N VAL A 52 1.62 -4.14 -4.72
CA VAL A 52 1.69 -4.84 -3.44
C VAL A 52 3.01 -5.60 -3.32
N ILE A 53 3.70 -5.39 -2.21
CA ILE A 53 4.95 -6.07 -1.84
C ILE A 53 4.69 -6.85 -0.55
N CYS A 54 5.12 -8.11 -0.52
CA CYS A 54 5.07 -8.95 0.66
C CYS A 54 6.45 -8.97 1.33
N TYR A 55 6.50 -8.59 2.60
CA TYR A 55 7.64 -8.80 3.48
C TYR A 55 7.33 -10.00 4.36
N TYR A 56 8.37 -10.78 4.69
CA TYR A 56 8.22 -12.05 5.41
C TYR A 56 9.03 -11.98 6.70
N GLN A 57 8.34 -11.98 7.84
CA GLN A 57 8.95 -12.03 9.15
C GLN A 57 9.01 -13.49 9.62
N PRO A 58 10.20 -14.10 9.81
CA PRO A 58 10.31 -15.50 10.23
C PRO A 58 9.68 -15.74 11.61
N VAL A 59 9.07 -16.91 11.78
CA VAL A 59 8.62 -17.45 13.07
C VAL A 59 9.51 -18.62 13.43
N MET A 60 10.14 -18.54 14.59
CA MET A 60 11.10 -19.53 15.09
C MET A 60 10.44 -20.46 16.11
N ASP A 61 10.72 -21.76 16.02
CA ASP A 61 10.61 -22.66 17.15
C ASP A 61 11.85 -22.47 18.03
N MET A 62 11.66 -22.08 19.28
CA MET A 62 12.75 -21.78 20.21
C MET A 62 13.45 -23.04 20.75
N LEU A 63 12.76 -24.17 20.80
CA LEU A 63 13.31 -25.44 21.28
C LEU A 63 14.09 -26.15 20.17
N ALA A 64 13.49 -26.22 18.97
CA ALA A 64 14.11 -26.84 17.81
C ALA A 64 15.11 -25.90 17.09
N ASN A 65 15.11 -24.61 17.44
CA ASN A 65 15.94 -23.55 16.83
C ASN A 65 15.83 -23.51 15.30
N GLU A 66 14.61 -23.67 14.77
CA GLU A 66 14.33 -23.72 13.33
C GLU A 66 13.22 -22.72 12.94
N ILE A 67 13.26 -22.24 11.69
CA ILE A 67 12.15 -21.45 11.13
C ILE A 67 11.01 -22.41 10.81
N ILE A 68 9.88 -22.24 11.50
CA ILE A 68 8.66 -23.05 11.30
C ILE A 68 7.59 -22.35 10.46
N GLY A 69 7.81 -21.08 10.15
CA GLY A 69 6.84 -20.28 9.41
C GLY A 69 7.26 -18.85 9.20
N CYS A 70 6.33 -18.04 8.69
CA CYS A 70 6.48 -16.60 8.63
C CYS A 70 5.13 -15.88 8.81
N GLU A 71 5.23 -14.63 9.23
CA GLU A 71 4.16 -13.64 9.11
C GLU A 71 4.38 -12.79 7.85
N VAL A 72 3.30 -12.62 7.09
CA VAL A 72 3.27 -11.81 5.88
C VAL A 72 2.85 -10.40 6.23
N LEU A 73 3.73 -9.45 5.91
CA LEU A 73 3.55 -8.03 6.16
C LEU A 73 3.41 -7.29 4.83
N VAL A 74 2.29 -6.59 4.65
CA VAL A 74 2.00 -5.84 3.42
C VAL A 74 2.78 -4.53 3.37
N ARG A 75 3.25 -4.17 2.17
CA ARG A 75 3.70 -2.84 1.79
C ARG A 75 3.13 -2.51 0.41
N ILE A 76 2.99 -1.23 0.10
CA ILE A 76 2.55 -0.76 -1.23
C ILE A 76 3.62 0.13 -1.84
N ARG A 77 4.02 -0.16 -3.08
CA ARG A 77 4.91 0.70 -3.88
C ARG A 77 4.12 1.87 -4.46
N ASP A 78 4.63 3.08 -4.25
CA ASP A 78 4.13 4.33 -4.83
C ASP A 78 5.30 5.07 -5.50
N GLY A 79 5.55 4.75 -6.78
CA GLY A 79 6.76 5.20 -7.48
C GLY A 79 8.03 4.69 -6.80
N HIS A 80 8.87 5.62 -6.32
CA HIS A 80 10.08 5.31 -5.56
C HIS A 80 9.86 5.16 -4.05
N ASN A 81 8.64 5.41 -3.56
CA ASN A 81 8.30 5.31 -2.14
C ASN A 81 7.71 3.95 -1.81
N ILE A 82 7.91 3.51 -0.56
CA ILE A 82 7.26 2.34 0.02
C ILE A 82 6.34 2.81 1.14
N LEU A 83 5.06 2.47 1.03
CA LEU A 83 4.03 2.77 2.03
C LEU A 83 3.87 1.58 2.99
N TYR A 84 3.85 1.89 4.28
CA TYR A 84 3.75 0.95 5.39
C TYR A 84 2.28 0.78 5.85
N PRO A 85 1.94 -0.31 6.59
CA PRO A 85 0.58 -0.62 7.00
C PRO A 85 -0.13 0.53 7.72
N ASP A 86 0.54 1.17 8.67
CA ASP A 86 0.07 2.35 9.39
C ASP A 86 -0.33 3.51 8.46
N GLN A 87 0.30 3.59 7.29
CA GLN A 87 0.03 4.63 6.28
C GLN A 87 -1.08 4.25 5.28
N ILE A 88 -1.49 2.98 5.21
CA ILE A 88 -2.41 2.50 4.16
C ILE A 88 -3.69 1.87 4.71
N LEU A 89 -3.66 1.23 5.87
CA LEU A 89 -4.78 0.40 6.35
C LEU A 89 -6.05 1.22 6.59
N LYS A 90 -5.91 2.43 7.14
CA LYS A 90 -7.04 3.35 7.33
C LYS A 90 -7.69 3.73 5.99
N ASP A 91 -6.89 4.13 5.01
CA ASP A 91 -7.38 4.51 3.68
C ASP A 91 -8.06 3.33 2.95
N ILE A 92 -7.53 2.12 3.11
CA ILE A 92 -8.11 0.88 2.53
C ILE A 92 -9.48 0.60 3.13
N SER A 93 -9.59 0.66 4.45
CA SER A 93 -10.84 0.43 5.20
C SER A 93 -11.90 1.48 4.84
N GLU A 94 -11.54 2.78 4.90
CA GLU A 94 -12.46 3.88 4.57
C GLU A 94 -12.95 3.86 3.11
N GLN A 95 -12.18 3.25 2.21
CA GLN A 95 -12.54 3.10 0.79
C GLN A 95 -13.28 1.80 0.47
N GLY A 96 -13.53 0.93 1.46
CA GLY A 96 -14.20 -0.35 1.26
C GLY A 96 -13.39 -1.35 0.43
N MET A 97 -12.06 -1.28 0.53
CA MET A 97 -11.13 -2.09 -0.28
C MET A 97 -10.42 -3.19 0.53
N THR A 98 -10.89 -3.49 1.73
CA THR A 98 -10.26 -4.46 2.65
C THR A 98 -10.00 -5.80 1.97
N TRP A 99 -11.04 -6.39 1.35
CA TRP A 99 -10.93 -7.68 0.67
C TRP A 99 -9.98 -7.64 -0.53
N ALA A 100 -9.95 -6.51 -1.24
CA ALA A 100 -9.04 -6.35 -2.38
C ALA A 100 -7.58 -6.43 -1.92
N LEU A 101 -7.24 -5.82 -0.78
CA LEU A 101 -5.90 -5.92 -0.21
C LEU A 101 -5.61 -7.33 0.29
N ASP A 102 -6.48 -7.87 1.14
CA ASP A 102 -6.28 -9.16 1.81
C ASP A 102 -6.13 -10.30 0.81
N SER A 103 -6.98 -10.33 -0.22
CA SER A 103 -6.92 -11.33 -1.28
C SER A 103 -5.67 -11.19 -2.16
N ILE A 104 -5.22 -9.97 -2.47
CA ILE A 104 -3.99 -9.74 -3.25
C ILE A 104 -2.76 -10.17 -2.43
N VAL A 105 -2.66 -9.75 -1.17
CA VAL A 105 -1.52 -10.06 -0.29
C VAL A 105 -1.38 -11.56 -0.10
N SER A 106 -2.45 -12.23 0.32
CA SER A 106 -2.43 -13.68 0.56
C SER A 106 -2.13 -14.48 -0.72
N LYS A 107 -2.76 -14.13 -1.85
CA LYS A 107 -2.46 -14.74 -3.15
C LYS A 107 -1.00 -14.55 -3.56
N LYS A 108 -0.48 -13.33 -3.44
CA LYS A 108 0.89 -13.00 -3.85
C LYS A 108 1.91 -13.73 -3.00
N ALA A 109 1.72 -13.71 -1.68
CA ALA A 109 2.63 -14.35 -0.76
C ALA A 109 2.66 -15.88 -0.89
N LEU A 110 1.51 -16.54 -1.03
CA LEU A 110 1.48 -17.99 -1.27
C LEU A 110 2.22 -18.36 -2.56
N ARG A 111 2.05 -17.59 -3.63
CA ARG A 111 2.78 -17.82 -4.88
C ARG A 111 4.29 -17.63 -4.70
N GLU A 112 4.72 -16.51 -4.11
CA GLU A 112 6.13 -16.22 -3.89
C GLU A 112 6.80 -17.25 -2.98
N LEU A 113 6.14 -17.68 -1.91
CA LEU A 113 6.64 -18.72 -1.01
C LEU A 113 6.70 -20.07 -1.73
N ASN A 114 5.68 -20.45 -2.49
CA ASN A 114 5.67 -21.70 -3.25
C ASN A 114 6.85 -21.80 -4.23
N GLU A 115 7.25 -20.68 -4.82
CA GLU A 115 8.39 -20.58 -5.75
C GLU A 115 9.74 -20.58 -5.04
N ARG A 116 9.84 -20.04 -3.81
CA ARG A 116 11.13 -19.70 -3.17
C ARG A 116 11.52 -20.59 -2.01
N ILE A 117 10.56 -21.26 -1.36
CA ILE A 117 10.83 -22.11 -0.20
C ILE A 117 10.45 -23.56 -0.49
N SER A 118 11.21 -24.47 0.10
CA SER A 118 10.94 -25.91 0.09
C SER A 118 11.04 -26.42 1.51
N PRO A 119 9.98 -26.22 2.32
CA PRO A 119 10.00 -26.65 3.71
C PRO A 119 9.89 -28.18 3.80
N ASN A 120 10.65 -28.77 4.71
CA ASN A 120 10.64 -30.22 4.96
C ASN A 120 9.52 -30.66 5.92
N LYS A 121 8.82 -29.69 6.52
CA LYS A 121 7.70 -29.83 7.45
C LYS A 121 6.57 -28.90 7.00
N PRO A 122 5.33 -29.07 7.49
CA PRO A 122 4.28 -28.09 7.27
C PRO A 122 4.76 -26.70 7.70
N PHE A 123 4.72 -25.73 6.78
CA PHE A 123 5.24 -24.39 7.01
C PHE A 123 4.09 -23.41 7.25
N ARG A 124 4.09 -22.75 8.42
CA ARG A 124 3.01 -21.86 8.80
C ARG A 124 3.14 -20.50 8.11
N VAL A 125 2.09 -20.05 7.44
CA VAL A 125 2.04 -18.72 6.83
C VAL A 125 0.90 -17.93 7.46
N ALA A 126 1.25 -16.92 8.25
CA ALA A 126 0.29 -16.06 8.93
C ALA A 126 0.00 -14.81 8.11
N PHE A 127 -1.27 -14.51 7.87
CA PHE A 127 -1.74 -13.32 7.17
C PHE A 127 -2.52 -12.41 8.11
N ASN A 128 -2.27 -11.11 8.00
CA ASN A 128 -3.11 -10.09 8.61
C ASN A 128 -4.33 -9.86 7.73
N PHE A 129 -5.52 -9.95 8.31
CA PHE A 129 -6.80 -9.70 7.65
C PHE A 129 -7.57 -8.61 8.39
N PHE A 130 -8.40 -7.87 7.65
CA PHE A 130 -9.37 -6.96 8.25
C PHE A 130 -10.51 -7.76 8.92
N PRO A 131 -11.02 -7.32 10.07
CA PRO A 131 -12.07 -8.04 10.79
C PRO A 131 -13.30 -8.37 9.93
N GLU A 132 -13.70 -7.47 9.03
CA GLU A 132 -14.88 -7.63 8.18
C GLU A 132 -14.75 -8.74 7.13
N ASP A 133 -13.51 -9.14 6.82
CA ASP A 133 -13.17 -10.16 5.83
C ASP A 133 -12.96 -11.54 6.45
N VAL A 134 -12.94 -11.65 7.79
CA VAL A 134 -12.80 -12.91 8.52
C VAL A 134 -14.13 -13.67 8.56
N LYS A 135 -14.56 -14.16 7.40
CA LYS A 135 -15.77 -14.97 7.21
C LYS A 135 -15.37 -16.34 6.68
N TYR A 136 -15.76 -17.41 7.37
CA TYR A 136 -15.33 -18.78 7.05
C TYR A 136 -15.53 -19.12 5.57
N ASP A 137 -16.74 -18.94 5.03
CA ASP A 137 -17.05 -19.29 3.64
C ASP A 137 -16.26 -18.49 2.60
N LEU A 138 -15.89 -17.24 2.91
CA LEU A 138 -15.10 -16.39 2.03
C LEU A 138 -13.63 -16.84 2.05
N LEU A 139 -13.11 -17.05 3.25
CA LEU A 139 -11.73 -17.46 3.46
C LEU A 139 -11.47 -18.87 2.94
N SER A 140 -12.34 -19.84 3.24
CA SER A 140 -12.19 -21.24 2.79
C SER A 140 -12.13 -21.30 1.27
N ARG A 141 -13.10 -20.71 0.57
CA ARG A 141 -13.12 -20.64 -0.90
C ARG A 141 -11.87 -19.98 -1.48
N HIS A 142 -11.41 -18.89 -0.88
CA HIS A 142 -10.21 -18.20 -1.35
C HIS A 142 -8.94 -19.03 -1.16
N PHE A 143 -8.74 -19.61 0.02
CA PHE A 143 -7.55 -20.40 0.33
C PHE A 143 -7.55 -21.77 -0.34
N ASP A 144 -8.69 -22.44 -0.50
CA ASP A 144 -8.79 -23.67 -1.30
C ASP A 144 -8.33 -23.41 -2.75
N MET A 145 -8.74 -22.28 -3.33
CA MET A 145 -8.31 -21.87 -4.67
C MET A 145 -6.82 -21.54 -4.75
N GLN A 146 -6.22 -20.92 -3.73
CA GLN A 146 -4.78 -20.58 -3.77
C GLN A 146 -3.89 -21.78 -3.42
N LEU A 147 -4.27 -22.58 -2.42
CA LEU A 147 -3.50 -23.73 -1.97
C LEU A 147 -3.52 -24.88 -2.98
N SER A 148 -4.60 -25.05 -3.75
CA SER A 148 -4.63 -26.00 -4.88
C SER A 148 -3.61 -25.69 -5.99
N LYS A 149 -3.06 -24.47 -6.02
CA LYS A 149 -1.98 -24.07 -6.94
C LYS A 149 -0.59 -24.18 -6.31
N CYS A 150 -0.51 -24.52 -5.02
CA CYS A 150 0.74 -24.69 -4.31
C CYS A 150 1.12 -26.17 -4.30
N SER A 151 2.40 -26.47 -4.51
CA SER A 151 2.97 -27.80 -4.35
C SER A 151 3.58 -28.02 -2.96
N LYS A 152 3.78 -26.94 -2.20
CA LYS A 152 4.35 -26.98 -0.85
C LYS A 152 3.26 -27.13 0.21
N ASN A 153 3.62 -27.77 1.33
CA ASN A 153 2.71 -27.98 2.46
C ASN A 153 2.64 -26.73 3.34
N PHE A 154 1.68 -25.86 3.06
CA PHE A 154 1.44 -24.63 3.82
C PHE A 154 0.26 -24.75 4.78
N CYS A 155 0.49 -24.33 6.04
CA CYS A 155 -0.57 -24.16 7.03
C CYS A 155 -0.91 -22.67 7.15
N VAL A 156 -2.13 -22.29 6.77
CA VAL A 156 -2.56 -20.88 6.81
C VAL A 156 -2.99 -20.50 8.23
N GLY A 157 -2.43 -19.39 8.74
CA GLY A 157 -2.89 -18.72 9.95
C GLY A 157 -3.51 -17.36 9.63
N ILE A 158 -4.61 -17.02 10.30
CA ILE A 158 -5.24 -15.69 10.18
C ILE A 158 -4.97 -14.92 11.47
N LYS A 159 -4.43 -13.71 11.32
CA LYS A 159 -4.31 -12.70 12.37
C LYS A 159 -5.30 -11.59 12.06
N VAL A 160 -6.10 -11.22 13.04
CA VAL A 160 -7.05 -10.12 12.90
C VAL A 160 -6.32 -8.82 13.20
N THR A 161 -6.37 -7.87 12.26
CA THR A 161 -5.76 -6.55 12.46
C THR A 161 -6.55 -5.81 13.55
N GLU A 162 -5.87 -5.40 14.62
CA GLU A 162 -6.49 -4.57 15.64
C GLU A 162 -6.69 -3.16 15.09
N HIS A 163 -7.94 -2.67 15.12
CA HIS A 163 -8.20 -1.26 14.88
C HIS A 163 -7.75 -0.49 16.12
N SER A 164 -6.68 0.28 16.01
CA SER A 164 -6.44 1.37 16.96
C SER A 164 -7.59 2.36 16.79
N LEU A 165 -8.57 2.29 17.69
CA LEU A 165 -9.67 3.25 17.82
C LEU A 165 -9.15 4.66 18.04
#